data_AF-A0AAD9IKB5-F1
#
_entry.id   AF-A0AAD9IKB5-F1
#
_cell.length_a   1.000
_cell.length_b   1.000
_cell.length_c   1.000
_cell.angle_alpha   90.00
_cell.angle_beta   90.00
_cell.angle_gamma   90.00
#
_symmetry.space_group_name_H-M   'P 1'
#
loop_
_entity.id
_entity.type
_entity.pdbx_description
1 polymer ?
#
loop_
_entity_poly.entity_id
_entity_poly.type
_entity_poly.pdbx_seq_one_letter_code
_entity_poly.pdbx_strand_id
1 'polypeptide(L)'
;MRNGSLGATILATAAAQLAQRTLAVLTNTMYLNSVRELGKSDPIAGGNSIASPQVKLGLAFGTLLLCIMCLAQFVRFSLHQMYIMQVIASDPRRYAHLLKLSRVFVHRSSIYFSLGLRFLFLFAPAIMWCVGPLALLITTVLQTGIMFALDLVPVSEDWLQTEQKLIDEDEQRLLTAESVAAESVAQSRAQKSIHLPQGPDHVGVEKPSK
;
A
#
# COMPACT_ATOMS: atom_id res chain seq x y z
N MET A 1 11.34 -4.84 4.03
CA MET A 1 11.18 -3.47 3.46
C MET A 1 12.38 -3.01 2.64
N ARG A 2 13.63 -3.21 3.11
CA ARG A 2 14.86 -2.82 2.38
C ARG A 2 14.94 -3.38 0.95
N ASN A 3 14.54 -4.64 0.74
CA ASN A 3 14.56 -5.27 -0.58
C ASN A 3 13.56 -4.63 -1.54
N GLY A 4 12.36 -4.29 -1.05
CA GLY A 4 11.32 -3.61 -1.83
C GLY A 4 11.72 -2.20 -2.25
N SER A 5 12.28 -1.40 -1.32
CA SER A 5 12.78 -0.06 -1.64
C SER A 5 13.92 -0.10 -2.66
N LEU A 6 14.84 -1.08 -2.54
CA LEU A 6 15.94 -1.26 -3.48
C LEU A 6 15.42 -1.63 -4.88
N GLY A 7 14.47 -2.55 -4.97
CA GLY A 7 13.81 -2.90 -6.22
C GLY A 7 13.12 -1.70 -6.88
N ALA A 8 12.41 -0.89 -6.11
CA ALA A 8 11.78 0.33 -6.62
C ALA A 8 12.78 1.39 -7.10
N THR A 9 13.94 1.52 -6.44
CA THR A 9 15.01 2.41 -6.92
C THR A 9 15.58 1.92 -8.25
N ILE A 10 15.86 0.62 -8.40
CA ILE A 10 16.31 0.04 -9.67
C ILE A 10 15.28 0.29 -10.77
N LEU A 11 14.00 0.05 -10.48
CA LEU A 11 12.91 0.27 -11.42
C LEU A 11 12.79 1.75 -11.83
N ALA A 12 12.94 2.67 -10.87
CA ALA A 12 12.93 4.10 -11.13
C ALA A 12 14.13 4.52 -11.99
N THR A 13 15.31 3.96 -11.75
CA THR A 13 16.50 4.20 -12.59
C THR A 13 16.29 3.70 -14.02
N ALA A 14 15.73 2.50 -14.19
CA ALA A 14 15.40 1.97 -15.51
C ALA A 14 14.36 2.87 -16.23
N ALA A 15 13.31 3.28 -15.53
CA ALA A 15 12.31 4.20 -16.05
C ALA A 15 12.92 5.57 -16.45
N ALA A 16 13.88 6.08 -15.67
CA ALA A 16 14.58 7.32 -15.99
C ALA A 16 15.46 7.20 -17.24
N GLN A 17 16.16 6.07 -17.44
CA GLN A 17 16.93 5.81 -18.66
C GLN A 17 16.03 5.74 -19.89
N LEU A 18 14.86 5.09 -19.76
CA LEU A 18 13.85 5.08 -20.81
C LEU A 18 13.34 6.48 -21.10
N ALA A 19 13.06 7.27 -20.06
CA ALA A 19 12.57 8.65 -20.20
C ALA A 19 13.58 9.53 -20.95
N GLN A 20 14.86 9.39 -20.64
CA GLN A 20 15.93 10.10 -21.35
C GLN A 20 15.98 9.73 -22.83
N ARG A 21 15.83 8.43 -23.17
CA ARG A 21 15.79 7.99 -24.58
C ARG A 21 14.55 8.49 -25.30
N THR A 22 13.37 8.39 -24.67
CA THR A 22 12.12 8.91 -25.24
C THR A 22 12.20 10.42 -25.47
N LEU A 23 12.78 11.17 -24.53
CA LEU A 23 13.00 12.60 -24.67
C LEU A 23 13.95 12.93 -25.83
N ALA A 24 15.04 12.18 -25.99
CA ALA A 24 15.98 12.36 -27.10
C ALA A 24 15.32 12.11 -28.47
N VAL A 25 14.39 11.15 -28.56
CA VAL A 25 13.59 10.91 -29.76
C VAL A 25 12.58 12.03 -30.00
N LEU A 26 11.98 12.57 -28.94
CA LEU A 26 11.01 13.66 -29.02
C LEU A 26 11.63 14.98 -29.49
N THR A 27 12.88 15.28 -29.11
CA THR A 27 13.55 16.55 -29.46
C THR A 27 14.19 16.54 -30.84
N ASN A 28 14.44 15.38 -31.43
CA ASN A 28 15.14 15.26 -32.70
C ASN A 28 14.18 14.97 -33.87
N THR A 29 14.11 15.91 -34.80
CA THR A 29 13.17 15.90 -35.94
C THR A 29 13.39 14.74 -36.92
N MET A 30 14.62 14.22 -37.02
CA MET A 30 14.93 13.07 -37.89
C MET A 30 14.28 11.78 -37.37
N TYR A 31 14.35 11.54 -36.05
CA TYR A 31 13.70 10.38 -35.44
C TYR A 31 12.18 10.53 -35.41
N LEU A 32 11.66 11.74 -35.21
CA LEU A 32 10.22 12.01 -35.34
C LEU A 32 9.68 11.67 -36.73
N ASN A 33 10.43 11.99 -37.78
CA ASN A 33 10.05 11.64 -39.15
C ASN A 33 10.09 10.11 -39.37
N SER A 34 11.05 9.40 -38.79
CA SER A 34 11.12 7.94 -38.85
C SER A 34 9.92 7.28 -38.14
N VAL A 35 9.52 7.80 -36.97
CA VAL A 35 8.31 7.33 -36.25
C VAL A 35 7.04 7.64 -37.06
N ARG A 36 7.00 8.78 -37.76
CA ARG A 36 5.89 9.15 -38.63
C ARG A 36 5.76 8.19 -39.83
N GLU A 37 6.87 7.80 -40.44
CA GLU A 37 6.88 6.79 -41.52
C GLU A 37 6.46 5.42 -41.00
N LEU A 38 6.92 5.02 -39.80
CA LEU A 38 6.52 3.76 -39.18
C LEU A 38 5.00 3.67 -38.92
N GLY A 39 4.37 4.80 -38.59
CA GLY A 39 2.92 4.89 -38.40
C GLY A 39 2.12 4.93 -39.71
N LYS A 40 2.76 5.08 -40.88
CA LYS A 40 2.09 5.02 -42.19
C LYS A 40 1.95 3.58 -42.70
N SER A 41 2.80 2.66 -42.23
CA SER A 41 2.74 1.25 -42.63
C SER A 41 1.66 0.44 -41.91
N ASP A 42 0.81 1.06 -41.08
CA ASP A 42 -0.31 0.36 -40.44
C ASP A 42 -1.45 0.10 -41.46
N PRO A 43 -1.79 -1.18 -41.72
CA PRO A 43 -2.86 -1.57 -42.65
C PRO A 43 -4.26 -1.09 -42.24
N ILE A 44 -4.51 -0.74 -40.98
CA ILE A 44 -5.81 -0.26 -40.49
C ILE A 44 -5.96 1.27 -40.61
N ALA A 45 -4.88 2.03 -40.46
CA ALA A 45 -4.94 3.50 -40.45
C ALA A 45 -4.93 4.12 -41.86
N GLY A 46 -4.70 3.32 -42.90
CA GLY A 46 -4.79 3.75 -44.31
C GLY A 46 -3.95 5.00 -44.64
N GLY A 47 -2.84 5.22 -43.92
CA GLY A 47 -1.96 6.38 -44.12
C GLY A 47 -2.34 7.68 -43.39
N ASN A 48 -3.49 7.75 -42.71
CA ASN A 48 -3.90 8.92 -41.92
C ASN A 48 -3.65 8.69 -40.43
N SER A 49 -2.55 9.22 -39.90
CA SER A 49 -2.29 9.19 -38.45
C SER A 49 -3.31 10.07 -37.71
N ILE A 50 -4.19 9.45 -36.93
CA ILE A 50 -5.24 10.10 -36.12
C ILE A 50 -4.68 11.12 -35.10
N ALA A 51 -3.40 11.01 -34.71
CA ALA A 51 -2.75 11.92 -33.78
C ALA A 51 -1.30 12.22 -34.20
N SER A 52 -0.85 13.46 -33.97
CA SER A 52 0.53 13.88 -34.21
C SER A 52 1.52 12.98 -33.44
N PRO A 53 2.62 12.51 -34.08
CA PRO A 53 3.64 11.66 -33.44
C PRO A 53 4.18 12.26 -32.13
N GLN A 54 4.25 13.59 -32.05
CA GLN A 54 4.71 14.33 -30.87
C GLN A 54 3.78 14.13 -29.67
N VAL A 55 2.45 14.07 -29.90
CA VAL A 55 1.47 13.87 -28.81
C VAL A 55 1.56 12.43 -28.29
N LYS A 56 1.75 11.46 -29.19
CA LYS A 56 1.93 10.04 -28.83
C LYS A 56 3.17 9.85 -27.96
N LEU A 57 4.31 10.39 -28.38
CA LEU A 57 5.55 10.34 -27.59
C LEU A 57 5.47 11.17 -26.30
N GLY A 58 4.79 12.32 -26.33
CA GLY A 58 4.57 13.16 -25.15
C GLY A 58 3.77 12.43 -24.08
N LEU A 59 2.75 11.67 -24.47
CA LEU A 59 1.98 10.82 -23.57
C LEU A 59 2.86 9.70 -22.98
N ALA A 60 3.63 9.00 -23.81
CA ALA A 60 4.57 7.97 -23.35
C ALA A 60 5.59 8.54 -22.34
N PHE A 61 6.17 9.70 -22.63
CA PHE A 61 7.08 10.39 -21.72
C PHE A 61 6.38 10.79 -20.40
N GLY A 62 5.15 11.32 -20.48
CA GLY A 62 4.34 11.66 -19.30
C GLY A 62 4.07 10.47 -18.40
N THR A 63 3.79 9.29 -18.97
CA THR A 63 3.59 8.05 -18.19
C THR A 63 4.87 7.63 -17.44
N LEU A 64 6.05 7.79 -18.04
CA LEU A 64 7.32 7.52 -17.38
C LEU A 64 7.61 8.49 -16.24
N LEU A 65 7.33 9.78 -16.41
CA LEU A 65 7.48 10.77 -15.33
C LEU A 65 6.56 10.43 -14.15
N LEU A 66 5.31 10.05 -14.44
CA LEU A 66 4.34 9.68 -13.41
C LEU A 66 4.77 8.39 -12.69
N CYS A 67 5.32 7.41 -13.41
CA CYS A 67 5.94 6.22 -12.84
C CYS A 67 7.08 6.58 -11.87
N ILE A 68 8.04 7.41 -12.30
CA ILE A 68 9.16 7.85 -11.46
C ILE A 68 8.67 8.59 -10.21
N MET A 69 7.67 9.47 -10.35
CA MET A 69 7.04 10.15 -9.22
C MET A 69 6.41 9.17 -8.22
N CYS A 70 5.65 8.17 -8.69
CA CYS A 70 5.04 7.16 -7.83
C CYS A 70 6.10 6.33 -7.10
N LEU A 71 7.14 5.89 -7.80
CA LEU A 71 8.24 5.13 -7.20
C LEU A 71 9.04 5.96 -6.19
N ALA A 72 9.25 7.26 -6.45
CA ALA A 72 9.89 8.17 -5.50
C ALA A 72 9.05 8.33 -4.21
N GLN A 73 7.72 8.44 -4.34
CA GLN A 73 6.84 8.49 -3.16
C GLN A 73 6.85 7.17 -2.39
N PHE A 74 6.85 6.03 -3.07
CA PHE A 74 7.00 4.72 -2.43
C PHE A 74 8.30 4.63 -1.60
N VAL A 75 9.44 5.04 -2.17
CA VAL A 75 10.73 5.03 -1.45
C VAL A 75 10.67 5.94 -0.23
N ARG A 76 10.11 7.16 -0.36
CA ARG A 76 9.95 8.08 0.77
C ARG A 76 9.13 7.46 1.91
N PHE A 77 7.97 6.89 1.60
CA PHE A 77 7.14 6.25 2.62
C PHE A 77 7.80 5.02 3.23
N SER A 78 8.54 4.25 2.42
CA SER A 78 9.30 3.08 2.90
C SER A 78 10.41 3.47 3.89
N LEU A 79 11.11 4.59 3.65
CA LEU A 79 12.13 5.11 4.57
C LEU A 79 11.51 5.66 5.85
N HIS A 80 10.41 6.41 5.74
CA HIS A 80 9.70 6.93 6.92
C HIS A 80 9.17 5.80 7.79
N GLN A 81 8.67 4.74 7.16
CA GLN A 81 8.24 3.55 7.89
C GLN A 81 9.41 2.83 8.58
N MET A 82 10.57 2.71 7.92
CA MET A 82 11.76 2.12 8.55
C MET A 82 12.12 2.86 9.85
N TYR A 83 12.04 4.19 9.84
CA TYR A 83 12.28 5.01 11.02
C TYR A 83 11.23 4.77 12.11
N ILE A 84 9.94 4.78 11.77
CA ILE A 84 8.85 4.51 12.73
C ILE A 84 9.02 3.12 13.37
N MET A 85 9.38 2.11 12.58
CA MET A 85 9.61 0.75 13.11
C MET A 85 10.79 0.70 14.08
N GLN A 86 11.88 1.43 13.83
CA GLN A 86 13.00 1.54 14.77
C GLN A 86 12.60 2.23 16.08
N VAL A 87 11.76 3.26 16.01
CA VAL A 87 11.23 3.97 17.19
C VAL A 87 10.27 3.09 18.00
N ILE A 88 9.43 2.29 17.34
CA ILE A 88 8.56 1.34 18.04
C ILE A 88 9.40 0.24 18.71
N ALA A 89 10.47 -0.21 18.04
CA ALA A 89 11.35 -1.26 18.56
C ALA A 89 12.16 -0.81 19.79
N SER A 90 12.42 0.50 19.97
CA SER A 90 13.15 1.00 21.14
C SER A 90 12.31 1.05 22.41
N ASP A 91 11.00 1.35 22.31
CA ASP A 91 10.07 1.31 23.45
C ASP A 91 8.64 0.93 23.01
N PRO A 92 8.31 -0.37 22.98
CA PRO A 92 7.05 -0.86 22.42
C PRO A 92 5.82 -0.49 23.27
N ARG A 93 5.99 -0.27 24.60
CA ARG A 93 4.86 0.06 25.49
C ARG A 93 4.45 1.53 25.35
N ARG A 94 5.42 2.43 25.15
CA ARG A 94 5.16 3.86 24.99
C ARG A 94 4.66 4.23 23.59
N TYR A 95 5.08 3.48 22.58
CA TYR A 95 4.83 3.80 21.17
C TYR A 95 3.80 2.89 20.48
N ALA A 96 3.03 2.10 21.23
CA ALA A 96 2.00 1.22 20.69
C ALA A 96 0.97 1.93 19.78
N HIS A 97 0.69 3.21 20.02
CA HIS A 97 -0.20 4.02 19.16
C HIS A 97 0.35 4.23 17.74
N LEU A 98 1.68 4.20 17.55
CA LEU A 98 2.33 4.37 16.24
C LEU A 98 2.19 3.13 15.35
N LEU A 99 1.79 1.97 15.88
CA LEU A 99 1.51 0.76 15.08
C LEU A 99 0.36 0.99 14.09
N LYS A 100 -0.68 1.72 14.49
CA LYS A 100 -1.79 2.08 13.58
C LYS A 100 -1.30 2.96 12.44
N LEU A 101 -0.42 3.92 12.75
CA LEU A 101 0.17 4.82 11.76
C LEU A 101 1.10 4.07 10.79
N SER A 102 1.90 3.12 11.29
CA SER A 102 2.73 2.21 10.50
C SER A 102 1.89 1.44 9.47
N ARG A 103 0.75 0.86 9.88
CA ARG A 103 -0.15 0.13 8.97
C ARG A 103 -0.68 1.02 7.83
N VAL A 104 -1.05 2.26 8.14
CA VAL A 104 -1.51 3.23 7.12
C VAL A 104 -0.39 3.54 6.11
N PHE A 105 0.85 3.72 6.58
CA PHE A 105 1.99 3.95 5.68
C PHE A 105 2.31 2.74 4.82
N VAL A 106 2.22 1.50 5.36
CA VAL A 106 2.37 0.26 4.57
C VAL A 106 1.37 0.25 3.43
N HIS A 107 0.09 0.38 3.75
CA HIS A 107 -0.98 0.27 2.77
C HIS A 107 -0.82 1.34 1.67
N ARG A 108 -0.54 2.58 2.09
CA ARG A 108 -0.33 3.69 1.15
C ARG A 108 0.92 3.49 0.29
N SER A 109 2.02 2.99 0.86
CA SER A 109 3.24 2.70 0.10
C SER A 109 3.00 1.59 -0.94
N SER A 110 2.28 0.53 -0.57
CA SER A 110 1.90 -0.55 -1.48
C SER A 110 1.09 -0.05 -2.67
N ILE A 111 0.14 0.86 -2.43
CA ILE A 111 -0.63 1.51 -3.51
C ILE A 111 0.30 2.27 -4.47
N TYR A 112 1.22 3.10 -3.96
CA TYR A 112 2.14 3.85 -4.83
C TYR A 112 3.09 2.94 -5.62
N PHE A 113 3.52 1.83 -5.03
CA PHE A 113 4.37 0.85 -5.71
C PHE A 113 3.62 0.16 -6.86
N SER A 114 2.40 -0.33 -6.59
CA SER A 114 1.54 -0.94 -7.61
C SER A 114 1.18 0.06 -8.71
N LEU A 115 0.86 1.30 -8.34
CA LEU A 115 0.56 2.35 -9.30
C LEU A 115 1.77 2.70 -10.18
N GLY A 116 2.98 2.75 -9.60
CA GLY A 116 4.23 2.92 -10.35
C GLY A 116 4.47 1.80 -11.36
N LEU A 117 4.27 0.54 -10.94
CA LEU A 117 4.34 -0.61 -11.84
C LEU A 117 3.31 -0.51 -12.97
N ARG A 118 2.06 -0.16 -12.66
CA ARG A 118 0.99 0.01 -13.67
C ARG A 118 1.35 1.08 -14.70
N PHE A 119 1.91 2.21 -14.30
CA PHE A 119 2.37 3.23 -15.25
C PHE A 119 3.58 2.78 -16.07
N LEU A 120 4.51 2.03 -15.48
CA LEU A 120 5.62 1.44 -16.22
C LEU A 120 5.13 0.44 -17.27
N PHE A 121 4.14 -0.36 -16.91
CA PHE A 121 3.47 -1.26 -17.83
C PHE A 121 2.75 -0.47 -18.91
N LEU A 122 2.03 0.61 -18.58
CA LEU A 122 1.30 1.46 -19.54
C LEU A 122 2.21 2.12 -20.60
N PHE A 123 3.48 2.33 -20.27
CA PHE A 123 4.47 2.83 -21.21
C PHE A 123 4.69 1.91 -22.43
N ALA A 124 4.61 0.59 -22.26
CA ALA A 124 4.82 -0.36 -23.36
C ALA A 124 3.74 -0.24 -24.47
N PRO A 125 2.42 -0.23 -24.14
CA PRO A 125 1.38 0.13 -25.09
C PRO A 125 1.55 1.54 -25.68
N ALA A 126 2.01 2.52 -24.89
CA ALA A 126 2.21 3.89 -25.37
C ALA A 126 3.31 3.98 -26.45
N ILE A 127 4.38 3.18 -26.35
CA ILE A 127 5.37 3.05 -27.43
C ILE A 127 4.78 2.30 -28.63
N MET A 128 4.08 1.19 -28.41
CA MET A 128 3.51 0.40 -29.51
C MET A 128 2.42 1.17 -30.28
N TRP A 129 1.74 2.12 -29.65
CA TRP A 129 0.85 3.08 -30.32
C TRP A 129 1.55 3.96 -31.37
N CYS A 130 2.87 4.12 -31.26
CA CYS A 130 3.66 4.79 -32.29
C CYS A 130 3.82 3.93 -33.55
N VAL A 131 3.78 2.60 -33.42
CA VAL A 131 3.79 1.65 -34.55
C VAL A 131 2.41 1.54 -35.20
N GLY A 132 1.34 1.58 -34.41
CA GLY A 132 -0.04 1.64 -34.93
C GLY A 132 -1.13 1.19 -33.93
N PRO A 133 -2.41 1.51 -34.18
CA PRO A 133 -3.56 1.02 -33.39
C PRO A 133 -3.63 -0.51 -33.23
N LEU A 134 -3.21 -1.32 -34.22
CA LEU A 134 -3.19 -2.78 -34.08
C LEU A 134 -2.20 -3.23 -32.99
N ALA A 135 -1.01 -2.63 -32.99
CA ALA A 135 0.01 -2.89 -31.98
C ALA A 135 -0.45 -2.45 -30.58
N LEU A 136 -1.25 -1.39 -30.48
CA LEU A 136 -1.88 -1.03 -29.19
C LEU A 136 -2.90 -2.08 -28.74
N LEU A 137 -3.72 -2.63 -29.64
CA LEU A 137 -4.69 -3.65 -29.25
C LEU A 137 -3.98 -4.90 -28.71
N ILE A 138 -2.93 -5.39 -29.40
CA ILE A 138 -2.14 -6.54 -28.96
C ILE A 138 -1.48 -6.27 -27.61
N THR A 139 -0.84 -5.11 -27.45
CA THR A 139 -0.18 -4.76 -26.17
C THR A 139 -1.16 -4.55 -25.03
N THR A 140 -2.36 -4.03 -25.30
CA THR A 140 -3.40 -3.87 -24.28
C THR A 140 -3.91 -5.23 -23.82
N VAL A 141 -4.15 -6.17 -24.73
CA VAL A 141 -4.53 -7.55 -24.37
C VAL A 141 -3.43 -8.25 -23.57
N LEU A 142 -2.17 -8.13 -24.01
CA LEU A 142 -1.02 -8.68 -23.28
C LEU A 142 -0.89 -8.06 -21.88
N GLN A 143 -1.05 -6.74 -21.80
CA GLN A 143 -1.03 -6.00 -20.53
C GLN A 143 -2.11 -6.49 -19.58
N THR A 144 -3.34 -6.62 -20.06
CA THR A 144 -4.46 -7.13 -19.26
C THR A 144 -4.17 -8.55 -18.80
N GLY A 145 -3.61 -9.40 -19.65
CA GLY A 145 -3.19 -10.75 -19.26
C GLY A 145 -2.10 -10.77 -18.18
N ILE A 146 -1.08 -9.91 -18.29
CA ILE A 146 -0.02 -9.78 -17.28
C ILE A 146 -0.59 -9.24 -15.97
N MET A 147 -1.40 -8.18 -16.01
CA MET A 147 -2.07 -7.63 -14.84
C MET A 147 -3.00 -8.65 -14.18
N PHE A 148 -3.73 -9.43 -14.96
CA PHE A 148 -4.57 -10.51 -14.45
C PHE A 148 -3.75 -11.61 -13.77
N ALA A 149 -2.63 -12.02 -14.36
CA ALA A 149 -1.72 -12.98 -13.74
C ALA A 149 -1.07 -12.44 -12.45
N LEU A 150 -0.80 -11.12 -12.39
CA LEU A 150 -0.26 -10.46 -11.20
C LEU A 150 -1.31 -10.27 -10.10
N ASP A 151 -2.59 -10.10 -10.46
CA ASP A 151 -3.71 -10.03 -9.52
C ASP A 151 -4.17 -11.42 -9.06
N LEU A 152 -3.81 -12.50 -9.76
CA LEU A 152 -3.94 -13.86 -9.25
C LEU A 152 -2.94 -14.06 -8.10
N VAL A 153 -3.40 -13.77 -6.88
CA VAL A 153 -2.79 -14.32 -5.68
C VAL A 153 -3.41 -15.69 -5.46
N PRO A 154 -2.70 -16.81 -5.70
CA PRO A 154 -3.18 -18.12 -5.30
C PRO A 154 -3.15 -18.16 -3.77
N VAL A 155 -4.25 -17.74 -3.16
CA VAL A 155 -4.45 -17.90 -1.74
C VAL A 155 -4.74 -19.39 -1.51
N SER A 156 -3.74 -20.13 -1.04
CA SER A 156 -3.95 -21.51 -0.60
C SER A 156 -4.98 -21.51 0.53
N GLU A 157 -5.99 -22.37 0.46
CA GLU A 157 -7.01 -22.51 1.52
C GLU A 157 -6.37 -22.71 2.91
N ASP A 158 -5.21 -23.37 2.96
CA ASP A 158 -4.42 -23.59 4.18
C ASP A 158 -3.99 -22.28 4.87
N TRP A 159 -3.66 -21.24 4.10
CA TRP A 159 -3.27 -19.93 4.63
C TRP A 159 -4.47 -19.20 5.23
N LEU A 160 -5.63 -19.27 4.58
CA LEU A 160 -6.87 -18.68 5.11
C LEU A 160 -7.30 -19.35 6.40
N GLN A 161 -7.23 -20.68 6.46
CA GLN A 161 -7.53 -21.42 7.68
C GLN A 161 -6.57 -21.10 8.81
N THR A 162 -5.28 -20.91 8.50
CA THR A 162 -4.27 -20.55 9.51
C THR A 162 -4.48 -19.13 10.02
N GLU A 163 -4.76 -18.17 9.14
CA GLU A 163 -5.03 -16.78 9.54
C GLU A 163 -6.32 -16.69 10.37
N GLN A 164 -7.36 -17.42 9.99
CA GLN A 164 -8.62 -17.47 10.75
C GLN A 164 -8.40 -18.05 12.16
N LYS A 165 -7.65 -19.15 12.29
CA LYS A 165 -7.32 -19.73 13.60
C LYS A 165 -6.55 -18.77 14.50
N LEU A 166 -5.61 -18.01 13.95
CA LEU A 166 -4.84 -17.02 14.72
C LEU A 166 -5.73 -15.87 15.21
N ILE A 167 -6.72 -15.45 14.41
CA ILE A 167 -7.70 -14.43 14.82
C ILE A 167 -8.59 -14.97 15.95
N ASP A 168 -9.10 -16.19 15.80
CA ASP A 168 -9.96 -16.83 16.81
C ASP A 168 -9.20 -17.05 18.14
N GLU A 169 -7.92 -17.44 18.07
CA GLU A 169 -7.06 -17.60 19.24
C GLU A 169 -6.79 -16.26 19.96
N ASP A 170 -6.57 -15.17 19.22
CA ASP A 170 -6.35 -13.84 19.81
C ASP A 170 -7.64 -13.31 20.45
N GLU A 171 -8.80 -13.55 19.83
CA GLU A 171 -10.11 -13.22 20.40
C GLU A 171 -10.36 -13.98 21.72
N GLN A 172 -10.05 -15.28 21.77
CA GLN A 172 -10.15 -16.06 23.00
C GLN A 172 -9.20 -15.57 24.10
N ARG A 173 -7.99 -15.14 23.74
CA ARG A 173 -7.03 -14.55 24.71
C ARG A 173 -7.54 -13.23 25.29
N LEU A 174 -8.20 -12.41 24.48
CA LEU A 174 -8.79 -11.15 24.95
C LEU A 174 -9.96 -11.41 25.90
N LEU A 175 -10.86 -12.33 25.55
CA LEU A 175 -12.00 -12.70 26.38
C LEU A 175 -11.56 -13.33 27.72
N THR A 176 -10.55 -14.19 27.70
CA THR A 176 -9.99 -14.78 28.93
C THR A 176 -9.29 -13.74 29.79
N ALA A 177 -8.49 -12.84 29.20
CA ALA A 177 -7.87 -11.74 29.93
C ALA A 177 -8.90 -10.79 30.55
N GLU A 178 -10.00 -10.50 29.86
CA GLU A 178 -11.10 -9.67 30.37
C GLU A 178 -11.83 -10.37 31.53
N SER A 179 -12.10 -11.67 31.41
CA SER A 179 -12.73 -12.45 32.49
C SER A 179 -11.85 -12.53 33.75
N VAL A 180 -10.54 -12.76 33.59
CA VAL A 180 -9.58 -12.80 34.71
C VAL A 180 -9.43 -11.42 35.36
N ALA A 181 -9.43 -10.35 34.56
CA ALA A 181 -9.44 -8.99 35.07
C ALA A 181 -10.72 -8.70 35.87
N ALA A 182 -11.90 -9.07 35.35
CA ALA A 182 -13.18 -8.91 36.03
C ALA A 182 -13.25 -9.70 37.34
N GLU A 183 -12.72 -10.92 37.36
CA GLU A 183 -12.68 -11.78 38.55
C GLU A 183 -11.73 -11.22 39.62
N SER A 184 -10.55 -10.73 39.22
CA SER A 184 -9.61 -10.08 40.14
C SER A 184 -10.20 -8.81 40.79
N VAL A 185 -10.98 -8.04 40.03
CA VAL A 185 -11.68 -6.84 40.53
C VAL A 185 -12.81 -7.22 41.48
N ALA A 186 -13.56 -8.28 41.18
CA ALA A 186 -14.62 -8.79 42.05
C ALA A 186 -14.06 -9.31 43.39
N GLN A 187 -12.95 -10.07 43.37
CA GLN A 187 -12.27 -10.56 44.57
C GLN A 187 -11.73 -9.40 45.43
N SER A 188 -11.12 -8.39 44.80
CA SER A 188 -10.65 -7.18 45.50
C SER A 188 -11.79 -6.38 46.15
N ARG A 189 -12.95 -6.29 45.48
CA ARG A 189 -14.16 -5.64 46.02
C ARG A 189 -14.78 -6.43 47.18
N ALA A 190 -14.80 -7.76 47.09
CA ALA A 190 -15.28 -8.64 48.17
C ALA A 190 -14.38 -8.54 49.42
N GLN A 191 -13.06 -8.57 49.24
CA GLN A 191 -12.11 -8.42 50.34
C GLN A 191 -12.19 -7.05 51.02
N LYS A 192 -12.50 -5.98 50.27
CA LYS A 192 -12.76 -4.65 50.83
C LYS A 192 -14.07 -4.56 51.62
N SER A 193 -15.09 -5.37 51.28
CA SER A 193 -16.37 -5.40 52.00
C SER A 193 -16.34 -6.20 53.31
N ILE A 194 -15.42 -7.15 53.45
CA ILE A 194 -15.23 -7.94 54.69
C ILE A 194 -14.50 -7.12 55.77
N HIS A 195 -13.84 -6.01 55.41
CA HIS A 195 -13.09 -5.16 56.33
C HIS A 195 -13.80 -3.87 56.76
N LEU A 196 -15.12 -3.76 56.54
CA LEU A 196 -15.91 -2.73 57.22
C LEU A 196 -16.20 -3.16 58.67
N PRO A 197 -15.76 -2.40 59.70
CA PRO A 197 -16.08 -2.74 61.08
C PRO A 197 -17.59 -2.60 61.29
N GLN A 198 -18.20 -3.65 61.86
CA GLN A 198 -19.58 -3.56 62.35
C GLN A 198 -19.65 -2.45 63.39
N GLY A 199 -20.47 -1.44 63.10
CA GLY A 199 -20.81 -0.39 64.05
C GLY A 199 -21.47 -1.01 65.30
N PRO A 200 -21.19 -0.50 66.50
CA PRO A 200 -21.79 -1.03 67.71
C PRO A 200 -23.22 -0.51 67.84
N ASP A 201 -24.19 -1.42 67.72
CA ASP A 201 -25.54 -1.22 68.25
C ASP A 201 -25.54 -1.62 69.73
N HIS A 202 -25.88 -0.68 70.62
CA HIS A 202 -26.83 -0.81 71.74
C HIS A 202 -26.76 0.45 72.64
N VAL A 203 -27.78 1.33 72.56
CA VAL A 203 -28.92 1.49 73.51
C VAL A 203 -28.55 2.22 74.81
N GLY A 204 -29.15 3.40 75.01
CA GLY A 204 -29.15 4.16 76.27
C GLY A 204 -30.10 5.35 76.22
N VAL A 205 -31.39 5.08 76.41
CA VAL A 205 -32.46 6.07 76.61
C VAL A 205 -32.25 6.74 77.97
N GLU A 206 -32.09 8.07 78.02
CA GLU A 206 -32.18 8.84 79.25
C GLU A 206 -33.23 9.97 79.13
N LYS A 207 -34.14 9.99 80.11
CA LYS A 207 -35.33 10.83 80.23
C LYS A 207 -35.00 12.32 80.49
N PRO A 208 -35.94 13.25 80.20
CA PRO A 208 -35.84 14.62 80.66
C PRO A 208 -36.38 14.74 82.10
N SER A 209 -35.69 15.50 82.96
CA SER A 209 -36.27 15.99 84.23
C SER A 209 -35.74 17.39 84.57
N LYS A 210 -36.68 18.34 84.46
CA LYS A 210 -36.82 19.65 85.14
C LYS A 210 -35.74 20.71 84.94
#